data_AF-A0A1F9APS9-F1
#
_entry.id   AF-A0A1F9APS9-F1
#
_cell.length_a   1.000
_cell.length_b   1.000
_cell.length_c   1.000
_cell.angle_alpha   90.00
_cell.angle_beta   90.00
_cell.angle_gamma   90.00
#
_symmetry.space_group_name_H-M   'P 1'
#
loop_
_entity.id
_entity.type
_entity.pdbx_description
1 polymer ?
#
loop_
_entity_poly.entity_id
_entity_poly.type
_entity_poly.pdbx_seq_one_letter_code
_entity_poly.pdbx_strand_id
1 'polypeptide(L)' 'MTKQGTVKQLKAYKEKTGFSNARLAAEIGVHKLTLTLWLEGKFKPSNMAERLVENYLAGRTK' A
#
# COMPACT_ATOMS: atom_id res chain seq x y z
N MET A 1 -2.03 -1.45 -16.61
CA MET A 1 -1.39 -0.56 -15.59
C MET A 1 -0.19 -1.30 -15.00
N THR A 2 0.99 -0.70 -15.02
CA THR A 2 2.25 -1.35 -14.66
C THR A 2 2.45 -1.42 -13.14
N LYS A 3 2.93 -2.59 -12.68
CA LYS A 3 3.13 -3.03 -11.28
C LYS A 3 3.79 -2.05 -10.30
N GLN A 4 4.51 -1.03 -10.76
CA GLN A 4 5.16 -0.03 -9.90
C GLN A 4 4.24 1.14 -9.49
N GLY A 5 3.08 1.32 -10.14
CA GLY A 5 2.16 2.42 -9.85
C GLY A 5 1.48 2.31 -8.48
N THR A 6 1.18 1.09 -8.05
CA THR A 6 0.31 0.82 -6.91
C THR A 6 0.92 1.24 -5.57
N VAL A 7 2.23 0.99 -5.36
CA VAL A 7 2.93 1.43 -4.14
C VAL A 7 3.07 2.95 -4.11
N LYS A 8 3.27 3.61 -5.27
CA LYS A 8 3.32 5.07 -5.37
C LYS A 8 1.97 5.69 -5.00
N GLN A 9 0.87 5.12 -5.48
CA GLN A 9 -0.48 5.54 -5.11
C GLN A 9 -0.75 5.34 -3.62
N LEU A 10 -0.30 4.22 -3.04
CA LEU A 10 -0.41 3.96 -1.62
C LEU A 10 0.36 4.98 -0.78
N LYS A 11 1.57 5.36 -1.21
CA LYS A 11 2.36 6.40 -0.56
C LYS A 11 1.65 7.76 -0.60
N ALA A 12 1.12 8.15 -1.76
CA ALA A 12 0.34 9.39 -1.89
C ALA A 12 -0.92 9.37 -1.01
N TYR A 13 -1.62 8.23 -0.94
CA TYR A 13 -2.77 8.06 -0.05
C TYR A 13 -2.40 8.21 1.43
N LYS A 14 -1.26 7.61 1.84
CA LYS A 14 -0.73 7.75 3.20
C LYS A 14 -0.45 9.21 3.53
N GLU A 15 0.21 9.94 2.64
CA GLU A 15 0.53 11.35 2.83
C GLU A 15 -0.73 12.23 2.91
N LYS A 16 -1.73 11.96 2.07
CA LYS A 16 -3.03 12.67 2.09
C LYS A 16 -3.82 12.46 3.39
N THR A 17 -3.78 11.25 3.95
CA THR A 17 -4.61 10.87 5.11
C THR A 17 -3.89 11.01 6.46
N GLY A 18 -2.57 11.13 6.46
CA GLY A 18 -1.76 11.12 7.67
C GLY A 18 -1.72 9.76 8.37
N PHE A 19 -2.12 8.67 7.70
CA PHE A 19 -2.17 7.36 8.34
C PHE A 19 -0.76 6.83 8.67
N SER A 20 -0.66 6.14 9.80
CA SER A 20 0.55 5.42 10.17
C SER A 20 0.71 4.16 9.32
N ASN A 21 1.96 3.70 9.15
CA ASN A 21 2.22 2.43 8.46
C ASN A 21 1.51 1.25 9.16
N ALA A 22 1.39 1.29 10.49
CA ALA A 22 0.72 0.24 11.24
C ALA A 22 -0.78 0.16 10.90
N ARG A 23 -1.44 1.32 10.82
CA ARG A 23 -2.85 1.40 10.45
C ARG A 23 -3.08 0.91 9.02
N LEU A 24 -2.32 1.43 8.06
CA LEU A 24 -2.43 1.01 6.65
C LEU A 24 -2.19 -0.49 6.49
N ALA A 25 -1.19 -1.03 7.18
CA ALA A 25 -0.87 -2.45 7.11
C ALA A 25 -2.02 -3.30 7.66
N ALA A 26 -2.62 -2.90 8.78
CA ALA A 26 -3.79 -3.56 9.35
C ALA A 26 -5.00 -3.51 8.41
N GLU A 27 -5.29 -2.37 7.79
CA GLU A 27 -6.43 -2.23 6.88
C GLU A 27 -6.23 -2.98 5.55
N ILE A 28 -4.99 -3.14 5.07
CA ILE A 28 -4.65 -3.92 3.86
C ILE A 28 -4.55 -5.43 4.17
N GLY A 29 -4.33 -5.80 5.44
CA GLY A 29 -4.15 -7.19 5.86
C GLY A 29 -2.72 -7.70 5.67
N VAL A 30 -1.71 -6.85 5.88
CA VAL A 30 -0.29 -7.19 5.77
C VAL A 30 0.47 -6.81 7.03
N HIS A 31 1.65 -7.38 7.24
CA HIS A 31 2.48 -7.00 8.38
C HIS A 31 3.04 -5.58 8.22
N LYS A 32 3.12 -4.80 9.31
CA LYS A 32 3.64 -3.42 9.30
C LYS A 32 5.01 -3.30 8.64
N LEU A 33 5.93 -4.22 8.96
CA LEU A 33 7.28 -4.20 8.40
C LEU A 33 7.23 -4.36 6.88
N THR A 34 6.39 -5.27 6.38
CA THR A 34 6.20 -5.50 4.95
C THR A 34 5.75 -4.23 4.23
N LEU A 35 4.76 -3.52 4.79
CA LEU A 35 4.29 -2.25 4.25
C LEU A 35 5.41 -1.18 4.25
N THR A 36 6.13 -1.04 5.36
CA THR A 36 7.26 -0.09 5.47
C THR A 36 8.30 -0.37 4.38
N LEU A 37 8.68 -1.64 4.20
CA LEU A 37 9.67 -2.05 3.20
C LEU A 37 9.22 -1.78 1.77
N TRP A 38 7.92 -1.89 1.48
CA TRP A 38 7.37 -1.48 0.18
C TRP A 38 7.43 0.03 -0.02
N LEU A 39 7.01 0.81 0.98
CA LEU A 39 7.01 2.29 0.90
C LEU A 39 8.41 2.90 0.83
N GLU A 40 9.41 2.22 1.40
CA GLU A 40 10.83 2.56 1.28
C GLU A 40 11.46 2.07 -0.05
N GLY A 41 10.73 1.29 -0.85
CA GLY A 41 11.23 0.74 -2.12
C GLY A 41 12.25 -0.39 -1.96
N LYS A 42 12.47 -0.89 -0.74
CA LYS A 42 13.40 -2.00 -0.46
C LYS A 42 12.92 -3.33 -1.00
N PHE A 43 11.59 -3.53 -1.04
CA PHE A 43 10.97 -4.73 -1.58
C PHE A 43 9.79 -4.39 -2.48
N LYS A 44 9.54 -5.26 -3.46
CA LYS A 44 8.34 -5.20 -4.29
C LYS A 44 7.28 -6.14 -3.69
N PRO A 45 5.99 -5.73 -3.67
CA PRO A 45 4.93 -6.65 -3.29
C PRO A 45 4.84 -7.81 -4.27
N SER A 46 4.38 -8.97 -3.81
CA SER A 46 4.00 -10.06 -4.71
C SER A 46 2.73 -9.69 -5.49
N ASN A 47 2.41 -10.39 -6.58
CA ASN A 47 1.18 -10.14 -7.33
C ASN A 47 -0.09 -10.20 -6.45
N MET A 48 -0.11 -11.08 -5.43
CA MET A 48 -1.22 -11.17 -4.47
C MET A 48 -1.29 -9.93 -3.58
N ALA A 49 -0.15 -9.48 -3.07
CA ALA A 49 -0.06 -8.28 -2.26
C ALA A 49 -0.40 -7.01 -3.04
N GLU A 50 0.01 -6.90 -4.31
CA GLU A 50 -0.38 -5.79 -5.19
C GLU A 50 -1.91 -5.70 -5.30
N ARG A 51 -2.60 -6.83 -5.52
CA ARG A 51 -4.07 -6.87 -5.56
C ARG A 51 -4.73 -6.42 -4.26
N LEU A 52 -4.17 -6.77 -3.10
CA LEU A 52 -4.69 -6.30 -1.81
C LEU A 52 -4.61 -4.77 -1.72
N VAL A 53 -3.48 -4.18 -2.14
CA VAL A 53 -3.30 -2.73 -2.17
C VAL A 53 -4.24 -2.07 -3.18
N GLU A 54 -4.40 -2.64 -4.38
CA GLU A 54 -5.31 -2.13 -5.41
C GLU A 54 -6.76 -2.12 -4.92
N ASN A 55 -7.24 -3.23 -4.34
CA ASN A 55 -8.60 -3.33 -3.80
C ASN A 55 -8.82 -2.34 -2.65
N TYR A 56 -7.83 -2.22 -1.76
CA TYR A 56 -7.86 -1.26 -0.66
C TYR A 56 -8.00 0.18 -1.16
N LEU A 57 -7.22 0.58 -2.17
CA LEU A 57 -7.24 1.91 -2.75
C LEU A 57 -8.53 2.19 -3.52
N ALA A 58 -9.00 1.23 -4.32
CA ALA A 58 -10.24 1.35 -5.11
C ALA A 58 -11.46 1.64 -4.21
N GLY A 59 -11.50 1.08 -3.00
CA GLY A 59 -12.55 1.35 -2.02
C GLY A 59 -12.54 2.76 -1.38
N ARG A 60 -11.50 3.56 -1.63
CA ARG A 60 -11.27 4.87 -0.96
C ARG A 60 -11.16 6.06 -1.93
N THR A 61 -11.29 5.81 -3.23
CA THR A 61 -11.33 6.82 -4.30
C THR A 61 -12.75 7.17 -4.78
N LYS A 62 -13.77 7.02 -3.92
CA LYS A 62 -15.12 7.54 -4.19
C LYS A 62 -15.26 8.98 -3.70
#